data_AF-A0AA42GWX9-F1
#
_entry.id   AF-A0AA42GWX9-F1
#
_cell.length_a   1.000
_cell.length_b   1.000
_cell.length_c   1.000
_cell.angle_alpha   90.00
_cell.angle_beta   90.00
_cell.angle_gamma   90.00
#
_symmetry.space_group_name_H-M   'P 1'
#
loop_
_entity.id
_entity.type
_entity.pdbx_description
1 polymer ?
#
loop_
_entity_poly.entity_id
_entity_poly.type
_entity_poly.pdbx_seq_one_letter_code
_entity_poly.pdbx_strand_id
1 'polypeptide(L)'
;MQRWQEQLTKHPLNTVLNRLEELASRELDDIDDLAFIERARFLKVVKLAKQVVKSIDPEIAPMDLLDQFHNQIKAHGVTNTIEQFASNSDPRLFNALNEQINPALSYLYQLSSLKFARSTRKADIDAATSSFESFAKKTKESFHAFKAEAEASLTEAKQSADRVTSISAKADAIEAEINKSIDEWNSSSSSILTSQKSDFASDKQLRDEKFAKEMDEFREKFRTESETLIESNNVALIEKQSLFDKNIEAINIDAKKRHEDIIKLHNLVAHDSVTGGYKSIADREYDAAQLWRKGAIACIIATILWLLASLFWFTPVLYPEKLFWMQVAKSVSLTALLLSFAVYASKQSTLHRINERKSRTFFLQVQAFDPFIANLPEEAKRTLKEELSKRIFGADDHSQDSNLMEKAEFKGIERGIDLLGQLHKIVGKG
;
A
#
# COMPACT_ATOMS: atom_id res chain seq x y z
N MET A 1 90.92 -99.95 26.18
CA MET A 1 89.45 -100.16 26.17
C MET A 1 89.17 -101.36 25.29
N GLN A 2 88.31 -102.27 25.72
CA GLN A 2 87.94 -103.42 24.90
C GLN A 2 87.16 -102.94 23.65
N ARG A 3 87.32 -103.61 22.51
CA ARG A 3 86.71 -103.27 21.20
C ARG A 3 85.20 -102.95 21.31
N TRP A 4 84.47 -103.69 22.13
CA TRP A 4 83.03 -103.56 22.32
C TRP A 4 82.60 -102.29 23.09
N GLN A 5 83.43 -101.83 24.05
CA GLN A 5 83.20 -100.60 24.79
C GLN A 5 83.38 -99.34 23.92
N GLU A 6 84.33 -99.38 22.99
CA GLU A 6 84.53 -98.30 22.03
C GLU A 6 83.39 -98.24 21.00
N GLN A 7 82.86 -99.39 20.57
CA GLN A 7 81.70 -99.47 19.70
C GLN A 7 80.42 -98.91 20.36
N LEU A 8 80.15 -99.24 21.62
CA LEU A 8 78.98 -98.73 22.33
C LEU A 8 79.05 -97.22 22.60
N THR A 9 80.22 -96.72 22.99
CA THR A 9 80.40 -95.28 23.29
C THR A 9 80.35 -94.41 22.04
N LYS A 10 80.93 -94.87 20.93
CA LYS A 10 80.88 -94.18 19.63
C LYS A 10 79.61 -94.47 18.82
N HIS A 11 78.67 -95.25 19.36
CA HIS A 11 77.44 -95.58 18.65
C HIS A 11 76.65 -94.30 18.30
N PRO A 12 76.23 -94.10 17.03
CA PRO A 12 75.54 -92.88 16.57
C PRO A 12 74.28 -92.52 17.37
N LEU A 13 73.62 -93.53 17.95
CA LEU A 13 72.46 -93.38 18.81
C LEU A 13 72.69 -92.44 20.01
N ASN A 14 73.86 -92.48 20.65
CA ASN A 14 74.14 -91.63 21.81
C ASN A 14 74.11 -90.14 21.43
N THR A 15 74.67 -89.80 20.27
CA THR A 15 74.63 -88.44 19.71
C THR A 15 73.20 -88.03 19.37
N VAL A 16 72.43 -88.91 18.74
CA VAL A 16 71.02 -88.64 18.39
C VAL A 16 70.19 -88.40 19.65
N LEU A 17 70.27 -89.28 20.65
CA LEU A 17 69.50 -89.13 21.89
C LEU A 17 69.86 -87.87 22.69
N ASN A 18 71.15 -87.50 22.73
CA ASN A 18 71.57 -86.23 23.33
C ASN A 18 70.97 -85.04 22.61
N ARG A 19 70.96 -85.07 21.28
CA ARG A 19 70.38 -84.01 20.46
C ARG A 19 68.87 -83.89 20.64
N LEU A 20 68.15 -85.03 20.70
CA LEU A 20 66.71 -85.05 20.95
C LEU A 20 66.37 -84.42 22.32
N GLU A 21 67.13 -84.73 23.38
CA GLU A 21 66.90 -84.17 24.71
C GLU A 21 67.20 -82.66 24.77
N GLU A 22 68.32 -82.23 24.18
CA GLU A 22 68.72 -80.82 24.14
C GLU A 22 67.64 -79.96 23.47
N LEU A 23 67.17 -80.38 22.29
CA LEU A 23 66.16 -79.64 21.54
C LEU A 23 64.80 -79.66 22.24
N ALA A 24 64.39 -80.80 22.78
CA ALA A 24 63.11 -80.91 23.48
C ALA A 24 63.09 -80.21 24.86
N SER A 25 64.25 -79.85 25.42
CA SER A 25 64.36 -79.17 26.73
C SER A 25 64.36 -77.64 26.67
N ARG A 26 64.29 -77.03 25.47
CA ARG A 26 64.25 -75.56 25.30
C ARG A 26 63.00 -74.92 25.95
N GLU A 27 63.15 -73.75 26.56
CA GLU A 27 62.03 -73.02 27.16
C GLU A 27 61.03 -72.60 26.07
N LEU A 28 59.73 -72.67 26.40
CA LEU A 28 58.62 -72.30 25.52
C LEU A 28 57.69 -71.38 26.33
N ASP A 29 57.33 -70.24 25.74
CA ASP A 29 56.34 -69.31 26.29
C ASP A 29 54.93 -69.73 25.85
N ASP A 30 53.96 -69.65 26.78
CA ASP A 30 52.52 -69.85 26.52
C ASP A 30 52.14 -71.21 25.89
N ILE A 31 52.39 -72.30 26.63
CA ILE A 31 52.10 -73.67 26.21
C ILE A 31 50.71 -74.09 26.69
N ASP A 32 49.88 -74.60 25.77
CA ASP A 32 48.62 -75.28 26.11
C ASP A 32 48.86 -76.57 26.93
N ASP A 33 47.99 -76.89 27.88
CA ASP A 33 48.10 -78.01 28.82
C ASP A 33 48.36 -79.35 28.09
N LEU A 34 47.74 -79.55 26.93
CA LEU A 34 47.91 -80.75 26.12
C LEU A 34 49.33 -80.86 25.52
N ALA A 35 49.86 -79.76 25.00
CA ALA A 35 51.20 -79.73 24.42
C ALA A 35 52.29 -79.89 25.49
N PHE A 36 52.04 -79.39 26.71
CA PHE A 36 52.91 -79.63 27.86
C PHE A 36 52.99 -81.12 28.22
N ILE A 37 51.85 -81.82 28.23
CA ILE A 37 51.79 -83.28 28.51
C ILE A 37 52.52 -84.09 27.43
N GLU A 38 52.28 -83.80 26.16
CA GLU A 38 52.92 -84.50 25.04
C GLU A 38 54.45 -84.30 25.05
N ARG A 39 54.91 -83.07 25.32
CA ARG A 39 56.33 -82.77 25.51
C ARG A 39 56.94 -83.53 26.68
N ALA A 40 56.25 -83.57 27.82
CA ALA A 40 56.71 -84.30 29.00
C ALA A 40 56.83 -85.80 28.72
N ARG A 41 55.88 -86.39 27.99
CA ARG A 41 55.94 -87.80 27.55
C ARG A 41 57.14 -88.04 26.65
N PHE A 42 57.35 -87.21 25.62
CA PHE A 42 58.48 -87.35 24.69
C PHE A 42 59.83 -87.28 25.43
N LEU A 43 60.00 -86.28 26.29
CA LEU A 43 61.20 -86.14 27.13
C LEU A 43 61.42 -87.35 28.04
N LYS A 44 60.34 -87.91 28.62
CA LYS A 44 60.44 -89.13 29.44
C LYS A 44 60.93 -90.32 28.64
N VAL A 45 60.45 -90.50 27.40
CA VAL A 45 60.91 -91.56 26.50
C VAL A 45 62.39 -91.40 26.15
N VAL A 46 62.82 -90.20 25.75
CA VAL A 46 64.22 -89.92 25.38
C VAL A 46 65.15 -90.11 26.58
N LYS A 47 64.78 -89.62 27.77
CA LYS A 47 65.56 -89.82 29.01
C LYS A 47 65.64 -91.29 29.38
N LEU A 48 64.54 -92.04 29.27
CA LEU A 48 64.53 -93.47 29.50
C LEU A 48 65.46 -94.20 28.51
N ALA A 49 65.43 -93.84 27.22
CA ALA A 49 66.34 -94.38 26.21
C ALA A 49 67.81 -94.14 26.53
N LYS A 50 68.17 -92.91 26.92
CA LYS A 50 69.54 -92.60 27.36
C LYS A 50 69.95 -93.41 28.57
N GLN A 51 69.05 -93.54 29.55
CA GLN A 51 69.32 -94.33 30.74
C GLN A 51 69.49 -95.81 30.40
N VAL A 52 68.69 -96.36 29.48
CA VAL A 52 68.82 -97.74 28.98
C VAL A 52 70.17 -97.96 28.33
N VAL A 53 70.52 -97.17 27.32
CA VAL A 53 71.78 -97.34 26.58
C VAL A 53 73.00 -97.22 27.52
N LYS A 54 72.98 -96.29 28.47
CA LYS A 54 74.08 -96.10 29.45
C LYS A 54 74.21 -97.26 30.46
N SER A 55 73.14 -98.01 30.67
CA SER A 55 73.09 -99.10 31.66
C SER A 55 73.34 -100.50 31.09
N ILE A 56 73.45 -100.63 29.77
CA ILE A 56 73.80 -101.90 29.12
C ILE A 56 75.29 -102.20 29.36
N ASP A 57 75.60 -103.46 29.66
CA ASP A 57 76.99 -103.93 29.78
C ASP A 57 77.66 -103.92 28.39
N PRO A 58 78.79 -103.19 28.22
CA PRO A 58 79.47 -103.10 26.94
C PRO A 58 79.96 -104.43 26.34
N GLU A 59 80.18 -105.49 27.13
CA GLU A 59 80.70 -106.79 26.62
C GLU A 59 79.60 -107.68 26.00
N ILE A 60 78.34 -107.46 26.36
CA ILE A 60 77.18 -108.24 25.89
C ILE A 60 76.14 -107.39 25.17
N ALA A 61 76.49 -106.16 24.78
CA ALA A 61 75.57 -105.23 24.14
C ALA A 61 75.15 -105.74 22.75
N PRO A 62 73.84 -105.95 22.50
CA PRO A 62 73.35 -106.38 21.18
C PRO A 62 73.40 -105.19 20.21
N MET A 63 74.50 -105.07 19.46
CA MET A 63 74.70 -103.96 18.52
C MET A 63 73.61 -103.91 17.45
N ASP A 64 73.14 -105.06 16.97
CA ASP A 64 72.05 -105.13 15.97
C ASP A 64 70.74 -104.49 16.49
N LEU A 65 70.42 -104.65 17.78
CA LEU A 65 69.24 -104.03 18.38
C LEU A 65 69.42 -102.51 18.57
N LEU A 66 70.63 -102.05 18.86
CA LEU A 66 70.96 -100.62 18.94
C LEU A 66 70.89 -99.95 17.56
N ASP A 67 71.38 -100.64 16.52
CA ASP A 67 71.28 -100.19 15.13
C ASP A 67 69.82 -100.17 14.67
N GLN A 68 69.03 -101.19 15.00
CA GLN A 68 67.59 -101.20 14.70
C GLN A 68 66.87 -100.05 15.40
N PHE A 69 67.12 -99.81 16.69
CA PHE A 69 66.52 -98.68 17.41
C PHE A 69 66.89 -97.33 16.79
N HIS A 70 68.17 -97.13 16.45
CA HIS A 70 68.65 -95.93 15.77
C HIS A 70 68.00 -95.75 14.39
N ASN A 71 67.87 -96.83 13.62
CA ASN A 71 67.23 -96.82 12.32
C ASN A 71 65.74 -96.47 12.40
N GLN A 72 65.02 -96.95 13.42
CA GLN A 72 63.62 -96.56 13.63
C GLN A 72 63.46 -95.07 13.91
N ILE A 73 64.34 -94.49 14.75
CA ILE A 73 64.33 -93.04 15.04
C ILE A 73 64.55 -92.22 13.76
N LYS A 74 65.43 -92.68 12.86
CA LYS A 74 65.70 -92.01 11.59
C LYS A 74 64.60 -92.20 10.56
N ALA A 75 64.14 -93.44 10.35
CA ALA A 75 63.18 -93.79 9.31
C ALA A 75 61.82 -93.12 9.51
N HIS A 76 61.40 -92.94 10.76
CA HIS A 76 60.14 -92.31 11.11
C HIS A 76 60.22 -90.78 11.25
N GLY A 77 61.35 -90.16 10.90
CA GLY A 77 61.46 -88.70 10.78
C GLY A 77 61.56 -87.93 12.10
N VAL A 78 61.77 -88.61 13.24
CA VAL A 78 61.86 -87.98 14.58
C VAL A 78 62.91 -86.87 14.62
N THR A 79 64.07 -87.10 13.97
CA THR A 79 65.15 -86.11 13.89
C THR A 79 64.75 -84.87 13.10
N ASN A 80 63.97 -85.04 12.03
CA ASN A 80 63.54 -83.93 11.18
C ASN A 80 62.46 -83.10 11.89
N THR A 81 61.51 -83.75 12.55
CA THR A 81 60.42 -83.07 13.26
C THR A 81 60.92 -82.32 14.50
N ILE A 82 61.92 -82.84 15.22
CA ILE A 82 62.50 -82.09 16.35
C ILE A 82 63.37 -80.91 15.87
N GLU A 83 64.00 -81.01 14.70
CA GLU A 83 64.72 -79.90 14.09
C GLU A 83 63.75 -78.81 13.61
N GLN A 84 62.60 -79.19 13.05
CA GLN A 84 61.51 -78.26 12.75
C GLN A 84 60.99 -77.57 14.01
N PHE A 85 60.84 -78.31 15.12
CA PHE A 85 60.51 -77.72 16.41
C PHE A 85 61.59 -76.71 16.86
N ALA A 86 62.87 -77.05 16.70
CA ALA A 86 63.97 -76.16 17.07
C ALA A 86 64.01 -74.85 16.26
N SER A 87 63.44 -74.83 15.06
CA SER A 87 63.31 -73.65 14.20
C SER A 87 62.04 -72.84 14.43
N ASN A 88 60.90 -73.52 14.66
CA ASN A 88 59.58 -72.89 14.64
C ASN A 88 58.95 -72.73 16.03
N SER A 89 59.51 -73.38 17.06
CA SER A 89 59.02 -73.39 18.45
C SER A 89 57.55 -73.81 18.62
N ASP A 90 56.94 -74.47 17.63
CA ASP A 90 55.53 -74.89 17.68
C ASP A 90 55.33 -76.09 18.64
N PRO A 91 54.61 -75.91 19.76
CA PRO A 91 54.39 -76.99 20.74
C PRO A 91 53.53 -78.15 20.22
N ARG A 92 52.76 -77.97 19.12
CA ARG A 92 51.88 -79.02 18.56
C ARG A 92 52.66 -80.16 17.90
N LEU A 93 53.92 -79.92 17.54
CA LEU A 93 54.81 -80.91 16.93
C LEU A 93 55.13 -82.08 17.87
N PHE A 94 54.94 -81.93 19.18
CA PHE A 94 55.19 -83.01 20.15
C PHE A 94 54.21 -84.18 20.01
N ASN A 95 52.99 -83.97 19.48
CA ASN A 95 52.08 -85.07 19.18
C ASN A 95 52.65 -85.96 18.06
N ALA A 96 53.05 -85.35 16.95
CA ALA A 96 53.70 -86.05 15.83
C ALA A 96 55.00 -86.74 16.27
N LEU A 97 55.81 -86.10 17.12
CA LEU A 97 57.03 -86.71 17.67
C LEU A 97 56.74 -87.97 18.50
N ASN A 98 55.67 -87.96 19.31
CA ASN A 98 55.27 -89.12 20.09
C ASN A 98 54.73 -90.25 19.21
N GLU A 99 54.03 -89.95 18.11
CA GLU A 99 53.62 -90.96 17.14
C GLU A 99 54.82 -91.58 16.41
N GLN A 100 55.77 -90.75 15.97
CA GLN A 100 56.96 -91.18 15.23
C GLN A 100 57.95 -91.97 16.09
N ILE A 101 58.03 -91.72 17.39
CA ILE A 101 58.92 -92.47 18.30
C ILE A 101 58.33 -93.81 18.77
N ASN A 102 57.01 -94.02 18.65
CA ASN A 102 56.34 -95.23 19.12
C ASN A 102 56.92 -96.53 18.54
N PRO A 103 57.22 -96.65 17.22
CA PRO A 103 57.82 -97.87 16.67
C PRO A 103 59.17 -98.21 17.32
N ALA A 104 59.94 -97.19 17.70
CA ALA A 104 61.23 -97.35 18.37
C ALA A 104 61.09 -97.85 19.82
N LEU A 105 59.94 -97.63 20.48
CA LEU A 105 59.70 -98.09 21.85
C LEU A 105 59.80 -99.61 22.00
N SER A 106 59.40 -100.37 20.98
CA SER A 106 59.48 -101.84 21.00
C SER A 106 60.92 -102.34 21.22
N TYR A 107 61.87 -101.76 20.48
CA TYR A 107 63.30 -102.02 20.62
C TYR A 107 63.85 -101.46 21.92
N LEU A 108 63.37 -100.30 22.38
CA LEU A 108 63.73 -99.75 23.68
C LEU A 108 63.34 -100.70 24.83
N TYR A 109 62.16 -101.32 24.77
CA TYR A 109 61.71 -102.28 25.78
C TYR A 109 62.57 -103.53 25.77
N GLN A 110 62.94 -104.06 24.60
CA GLN A 110 63.86 -105.18 24.46
C GLN A 110 65.27 -104.87 25.00
N LEU A 111 65.77 -103.66 24.75
CA LEU A 111 67.04 -103.18 25.33
C LEU A 111 66.92 -102.98 26.85
N SER A 112 65.74 -102.57 27.34
CA SER A 112 65.51 -102.34 28.77
C SER A 112 65.47 -103.63 29.59
N SER A 113 65.07 -104.76 29.00
CA SER A 113 65.15 -106.08 29.66
C SER A 113 66.57 -106.57 29.89
N LEU A 114 67.57 -105.97 29.23
CA LEU A 114 68.99 -106.28 29.39
C LEU A 114 69.69 -105.40 30.45
N LYS A 115 68.94 -104.55 31.16
CA LYS A 115 69.47 -103.71 32.24
C LYS A 115 69.89 -104.56 33.44
N PHE A 116 71.19 -104.59 33.74
CA PHE A 116 71.64 -104.93 35.09
C PHE A 116 71.28 -103.78 36.04
N ALA A 117 70.57 -104.10 37.11
CA ALA A 117 70.04 -103.14 38.09
C ALA A 117 71.16 -102.37 38.82
N ARG A 118 71.65 -101.25 38.25
CA ARG A 118 72.33 -100.21 39.03
C ARG A 118 71.27 -99.40 39.80
N SER A 119 71.50 -99.22 41.10
CA SER A 119 70.50 -98.79 42.08
C SER A 119 69.79 -97.45 41.75
N THR A 120 68.46 -97.50 41.71
CA THR A 120 67.54 -96.38 41.44
C THR A 120 67.57 -95.26 42.49
N ARG A 121 67.96 -95.58 43.74
CA ARG A 121 67.84 -94.67 44.90
C ARG A 121 68.70 -93.40 44.83
N LYS A 122 69.87 -93.42 44.17
CA LYS A 122 70.76 -92.24 44.11
C LYS A 122 70.30 -91.20 43.09
N ALA A 123 69.78 -91.65 41.96
CA ALA A 123 69.28 -90.78 40.90
C ALA A 123 68.04 -89.98 41.35
N ASP A 124 67.16 -90.58 42.15
CA ASP A 124 65.95 -89.91 42.65
C ASP A 124 66.27 -88.79 43.66
N ILE A 125 67.30 -88.98 44.50
CA ILE A 125 67.74 -87.96 45.48
C ILE A 125 68.40 -86.76 44.79
N ASP A 126 69.23 -87.00 43.76
CA ASP A 126 69.86 -85.93 42.98
C ASP A 126 68.80 -85.13 42.17
N ALA A 127 67.76 -85.80 41.68
CA ALA A 127 66.65 -85.15 40.98
C ALA A 127 65.77 -84.30 41.93
N ALA A 128 65.49 -84.80 43.14
CA ALA A 128 64.76 -84.04 44.16
C ALA A 128 65.55 -82.80 44.62
N THR A 129 66.86 -82.95 44.81
CA THR A 129 67.76 -81.85 45.24
C THR A 129 67.82 -80.75 44.19
N SER A 130 68.03 -81.09 42.92
CA SER A 130 68.07 -80.10 41.83
C SER A 130 66.71 -79.42 41.59
N SER A 131 65.60 -80.12 41.83
CA SER A 131 64.25 -79.53 41.79
C SER A 131 64.03 -78.52 42.92
N PHE A 132 64.47 -78.83 44.13
CA PHE A 132 64.36 -77.92 45.28
C PHE A 132 65.26 -76.69 45.12
N GLU A 133 66.49 -76.86 44.64
CA GLU A 133 67.40 -75.75 44.31
C GLU A 133 66.80 -74.83 43.25
N SER A 134 66.19 -75.41 42.21
CA SER A 134 65.50 -74.65 41.16
C SER A 134 64.29 -73.90 41.68
N PHE A 135 63.49 -74.52 42.56
CA PHE A 135 62.35 -73.88 43.21
C PHE A 135 62.79 -72.72 44.12
N ALA A 136 63.83 -72.93 44.95
CA ALA A 136 64.38 -71.91 45.83
C ALA A 136 64.93 -70.71 45.02
N LYS A 137 65.62 -70.98 43.92
CA LYS A 137 66.11 -69.94 42.99
C LYS A 137 64.95 -69.14 42.39
N LYS A 138 63.95 -69.81 41.80
CA LYS A 138 62.78 -69.14 41.20
C LYS A 138 61.97 -68.35 42.22
N THR A 139 61.81 -68.86 43.44
CA THR A 139 61.11 -68.16 44.53
C THR A 139 61.86 -66.89 44.93
N LYS A 140 63.19 -66.95 45.02
CA LYS A 140 64.01 -65.79 45.32
C LYS A 140 63.94 -64.74 44.20
N GLU A 141 64.02 -65.16 42.95
CA GLU A 141 63.88 -64.28 41.78
C GLU A 141 62.49 -63.61 41.75
N SER A 142 61.42 -64.37 41.97
CA SER A 142 60.05 -63.86 42.05
C SER A 142 59.87 -62.88 43.21
N PHE A 143 60.44 -63.17 44.38
CA PHE A 143 60.39 -62.25 45.52
C PHE A 143 61.13 -60.93 45.23
N HIS A 144 62.30 -61.00 44.57
CA HIS A 144 63.02 -59.79 44.16
C HIS A 144 62.24 -58.98 43.12
N ALA A 145 61.62 -59.64 42.14
CA ALA A 145 60.77 -58.99 41.16
C ALA A 145 59.56 -58.30 41.81
N PHE A 146 58.85 -59.02 42.70
CA PHE A 146 57.73 -58.47 43.45
C PHE A 146 58.14 -57.27 44.31
N LYS A 147 59.28 -57.35 45.00
CA LYS A 147 59.81 -56.24 45.79
C LYS A 147 60.10 -55.00 44.91
N ALA A 148 60.74 -55.20 43.76
CA ALA A 148 61.04 -54.12 42.84
C ALA A 148 59.76 -53.47 42.30
N GLU A 149 58.74 -54.27 41.96
CA GLU A 149 57.44 -53.79 41.49
C GLU A 149 56.66 -53.05 42.59
N ALA A 150 56.73 -53.51 43.84
CA ALA A 150 56.14 -52.82 44.97
C ALA A 150 56.81 -51.46 45.26
N GLU A 151 58.15 -51.39 45.16
CA GLU A 151 58.90 -50.14 45.31
C GLU A 151 58.60 -49.15 44.16
N ALA A 152 58.46 -49.65 42.93
CA ALA A 152 58.03 -48.85 41.78
C ALA A 152 56.61 -48.31 41.96
N SER A 153 55.66 -49.19 42.32
CA SER A 153 54.25 -48.82 42.56
C SER A 153 54.11 -47.80 43.69
N LEU A 154 54.89 -47.92 44.77
CA LEU A 154 54.92 -46.95 45.86
C LEU A 154 55.42 -45.57 45.38
N THR A 155 56.41 -45.57 44.49
CA THR A 155 56.96 -44.33 43.92
C THR A 155 55.93 -43.65 43.02
N GLU A 156 55.23 -44.40 42.17
CA GLU A 156 54.15 -43.89 41.32
C GLU A 156 52.95 -43.37 42.14
N ALA A 157 52.60 -44.08 43.22
CA ALA A 157 51.54 -43.65 44.13
C ALA A 157 51.88 -42.31 44.83
N LYS A 158 53.14 -42.14 45.27
CA LYS A 158 53.62 -40.87 45.83
C LYS A 158 53.56 -39.74 44.81
N GLN A 159 54.07 -39.97 43.59
CA GLN A 159 53.99 -38.98 42.51
C GLN A 159 52.54 -38.60 42.16
N SER A 160 51.62 -39.58 42.19
CA SER A 160 50.20 -39.34 41.94
C SER A 160 49.56 -38.51 43.07
N ALA A 161 49.90 -38.77 44.33
CA ALA A 161 49.47 -37.97 45.47
C ALA A 161 49.97 -36.51 45.38
N ASP A 162 51.23 -36.32 44.98
CA ASP A 162 51.81 -34.99 44.76
C ASP A 162 51.09 -34.25 43.61
N ARG A 163 50.76 -34.96 42.52
CA ARG A 163 49.98 -34.41 41.41
C ARG A 163 48.58 -33.99 41.84
N VAL A 164 47.88 -34.81 42.62
CA VAL A 164 46.54 -34.46 43.15
C VAL A 164 46.62 -33.22 44.03
N THR A 165 47.62 -33.13 44.90
CA THR A 165 47.83 -31.96 45.77
C THR A 165 48.10 -30.70 44.95
N SER A 166 48.93 -30.81 43.90
CA SER A 166 49.20 -29.69 42.99
C SER A 166 47.97 -29.26 42.19
N ILE A 167 47.14 -30.21 41.73
CA ILE A 167 45.89 -29.91 41.02
C ILE A 167 44.90 -29.22 41.96
N SER A 168 44.76 -29.69 43.20
CA SER A 168 43.90 -29.05 44.20
C SER A 168 44.30 -27.60 44.45
N ALA A 169 45.61 -27.35 44.67
CA ALA A 169 46.10 -25.99 44.88
C ALA A 169 45.87 -25.07 43.66
N LYS A 170 45.97 -25.61 42.43
CA LYS A 170 45.62 -24.87 41.22
C LYS A 170 44.12 -24.60 41.10
N ALA A 171 43.28 -25.55 41.49
CA ALA A 171 41.83 -25.38 41.51
C ALA A 171 41.42 -24.27 42.49
N ASP A 172 41.97 -24.28 43.71
CA ASP A 172 41.71 -23.24 44.72
C ASP A 172 42.17 -21.85 44.23
N ALA A 173 43.32 -21.79 43.56
CA ALA A 173 43.82 -20.53 42.98
C ALA A 173 42.93 -20.02 41.83
N ILE A 174 42.44 -20.92 40.98
CA ILE A 174 41.50 -20.56 39.90
C ILE A 174 40.16 -20.10 40.48
N GLU A 175 39.66 -20.76 41.53
CA GLU A 175 38.43 -20.36 42.21
C GLU A 175 38.56 -18.95 42.80
N ALA A 176 39.69 -18.65 43.46
CA ALA A 176 39.96 -17.32 43.98
C ALA A 176 40.03 -16.25 42.87
N GLU A 177 40.67 -16.55 41.73
CA GLU A 177 40.74 -15.63 40.57
C GLU A 177 39.35 -15.38 39.96
N ILE A 178 38.54 -16.44 39.81
CA ILE A 178 37.17 -16.33 39.31
C ILE A 178 36.32 -15.46 40.24
N ASN A 179 36.37 -15.70 41.55
CA ASN A 179 35.61 -14.91 42.52
C ASN A 179 36.03 -13.43 42.49
N LYS A 180 37.33 -13.15 42.40
CA LYS A 180 37.84 -11.79 42.24
C LYS A 180 37.32 -11.13 40.95
N SER A 181 37.34 -11.85 39.82
CA SER A 181 36.83 -11.34 38.55
C SER A 181 35.32 -11.07 38.60
N ILE A 182 34.55 -11.92 39.29
CA ILE A 182 33.12 -11.73 39.54
C ILE A 182 32.88 -10.46 40.36
N ASP A 183 33.65 -10.23 41.43
CA ASP A 183 33.52 -9.04 42.28
C ASP A 183 33.88 -7.75 41.54
N GLU A 184 34.95 -7.77 40.74
CA GLU A 184 35.33 -6.66 39.87
C GLU A 184 34.26 -6.36 38.82
N TRP A 185 33.71 -7.41 38.18
CA TRP A 185 32.64 -7.26 37.20
C TRP A 185 31.37 -6.69 37.84
N ASN A 186 30.96 -7.19 39.01
CA ASN A 186 29.79 -6.70 39.74
C ASN A 186 29.96 -5.22 40.14
N SER A 187 31.15 -4.85 40.61
CA SER A 187 31.47 -3.48 41.01
C SER A 187 31.47 -2.52 39.81
N SER A 188 32.07 -2.93 38.69
CA SER A 188 32.10 -2.17 37.44
C SER A 188 30.70 -2.03 36.83
N SER A 189 29.92 -3.11 36.82
CA SER A 189 28.54 -3.10 36.31
C SER A 189 27.66 -2.16 37.13
N SER A 190 27.77 -2.22 38.46
CA SER A 190 27.00 -1.34 39.35
C SER A 190 27.37 0.14 39.18
N SER A 191 28.65 0.45 38.99
CA SER A 191 29.10 1.84 38.78
C SER A 191 28.65 2.38 37.41
N ILE A 192 28.76 1.58 36.35
CA ILE A 192 28.27 1.92 35.00
C ILE A 192 26.76 2.16 35.01
N LEU A 193 25.98 1.26 35.62
CA LEU A 193 24.52 1.40 35.73
C LEU A 193 24.13 2.68 36.49
N THR A 194 24.86 3.00 37.56
CA THR A 194 24.61 4.21 38.35
C THR A 194 24.95 5.46 37.54
N SER A 195 26.10 5.47 36.83
CA SER A 195 26.48 6.58 35.94
C SER A 195 25.46 6.77 34.84
N GLN A 196 25.10 5.72 34.10
CA GLN A 196 24.12 5.80 33.01
C GLN A 196 22.77 6.31 33.49
N LYS A 197 22.31 5.89 34.68
CA LYS A 197 21.05 6.38 35.25
C LYS A 197 21.12 7.86 35.60
N SER A 198 22.26 8.31 36.15
CA SER A 198 22.51 9.71 36.46
C SER A 198 22.57 10.57 35.19
N ASP A 199 23.35 10.12 34.20
CA ASP A 199 23.54 10.81 32.92
C ASP A 199 22.20 10.92 32.17
N PHE A 200 21.43 9.84 32.12
CA PHE A 200 20.11 9.85 31.51
C PHE A 200 19.14 10.81 32.21
N ALA A 201 19.16 10.85 33.55
CA ALA A 201 18.30 11.75 34.32
C ALA A 201 18.69 13.22 34.07
N SER A 202 19.98 13.52 34.07
CA SER A 202 20.54 14.85 33.77
C SER A 202 20.18 15.30 32.35
N ASP A 203 20.42 14.43 31.36
CA ASP A 203 20.10 14.70 29.96
C ASP A 203 18.59 14.89 29.73
N LYS A 204 17.76 14.10 30.42
CA LYS A 204 16.31 14.26 30.37
C LYS A 204 15.91 15.63 30.93
N GLN A 205 16.46 16.01 32.08
CA GLN A 205 16.17 17.32 32.68
C GLN A 205 16.61 18.46 31.75
N LEU A 206 17.81 18.41 31.19
CA LEU A 206 18.30 19.41 30.24
C LEU A 206 17.42 19.52 28.99
N ARG A 207 16.93 18.39 28.45
CA ARG A 207 15.98 18.38 27.33
C ARG A 207 14.65 19.01 27.72
N ASP A 208 14.11 18.66 28.89
CA ASP A 208 12.84 19.19 29.39
C ASP A 208 12.94 20.72 29.60
N GLU A 209 14.04 21.21 30.18
CA GLU A 209 14.32 22.64 30.36
C GLU A 209 14.49 23.38 29.02
N LYS A 210 15.25 22.79 28.08
CA LYS A 210 15.46 23.38 26.75
C LYS A 210 14.15 23.45 25.96
N PHE A 211 13.35 22.38 25.99
CA PHE A 211 12.05 22.33 25.34
C PHE A 211 11.08 23.36 25.92
N ALA A 212 11.03 23.50 27.25
CA ALA A 212 10.21 24.52 27.90
C ALA A 212 10.60 25.93 27.42
N LYS A 213 11.90 26.23 27.39
CA LYS A 213 12.40 27.53 26.91
C LYS A 213 12.06 27.78 25.43
N GLU A 214 12.28 26.80 24.56
CA GLU A 214 11.93 26.91 23.13
C GLU A 214 10.42 27.10 22.93
N MET A 215 9.59 26.46 23.76
CA MET A 215 8.14 26.61 23.71
C MET A 215 7.67 27.99 24.18
N ASP A 216 8.31 28.56 25.21
CA ASP A 216 8.04 29.92 25.66
C ASP A 216 8.46 30.94 24.59
N GLU A 217 9.62 30.77 23.96
CA GLU A 217 10.06 31.61 22.84
C GLU A 217 9.11 31.50 21.63
N PHE A 218 8.63 30.30 21.32
CA PHE A 218 7.65 30.07 20.26
C PHE A 218 6.32 30.77 20.58
N ARG A 219 5.82 30.67 21.82
CA ARG A 219 4.59 31.33 22.27
C ARG A 219 4.70 32.84 22.15
N GLU A 220 5.81 33.43 22.55
CA GLU A 220 5.98 34.89 22.48
C GLU A 220 6.07 35.38 21.03
N LYS A 221 6.80 34.65 20.16
CA LYS A 221 6.82 34.94 18.72
C LYS A 221 5.42 34.85 18.10
N PHE A 222 4.69 33.76 18.38
CA PHE A 222 3.34 33.57 17.88
C PHE A 222 2.39 34.67 18.36
N ARG A 223 2.49 35.08 19.64
CA ARG A 223 1.71 36.19 20.18
C ARG A 223 2.00 37.48 19.43
N THR A 224 3.27 37.81 19.24
CA THR A 224 3.70 39.03 18.56
C THR A 224 3.26 39.04 17.09
N GLU A 225 3.45 37.94 16.36
CA GLU A 225 2.97 37.78 14.99
C GLU A 225 1.44 37.89 14.92
N SER A 226 0.72 37.26 15.84
CA SER A 226 -0.75 37.35 15.89
C SER A 226 -1.22 38.78 16.17
N GLU A 227 -0.60 39.50 17.11
CA GLU A 227 -0.92 40.90 17.41
C GLU A 227 -0.66 41.80 16.20
N THR A 228 0.50 41.66 15.54
CA THR A 228 0.79 42.44 14.33
C THR A 228 -0.16 42.14 13.18
N LEU A 229 -0.60 40.89 13.01
CA LEU A 229 -1.59 40.52 11.99
C LEU A 229 -2.96 41.13 12.28
N ILE A 230 -3.39 41.14 13.55
CA ILE A 230 -4.63 41.76 14.01
C ILE A 230 -4.57 43.27 13.78
N GLU A 231 -3.48 43.93 14.17
CA GLU A 231 -3.27 45.37 13.98
C GLU A 231 -3.34 45.72 12.49
N SER A 232 -2.62 44.97 11.64
CA SER A 232 -2.60 45.18 10.19
C SER A 232 -3.99 44.99 9.56
N ASN A 233 -4.72 43.95 9.96
CA ASN A 233 -6.09 43.73 9.47
C ASN A 233 -7.06 44.80 9.96
N ASN A 234 -6.93 45.28 11.20
CA ASN A 234 -7.77 46.36 11.73
C ASN A 234 -7.53 47.66 10.95
N VAL A 235 -6.27 48.01 10.67
CA VAL A 235 -5.93 49.17 9.84
C VAL A 235 -6.54 49.03 8.44
N ALA A 236 -6.39 47.86 7.81
CA ALA A 236 -6.98 47.60 6.50
C ALA A 236 -8.53 47.67 6.53
N LEU A 237 -9.17 47.15 7.57
CA LEU A 237 -10.63 47.23 7.75
C LEU A 237 -11.10 48.68 7.89
N ILE A 238 -10.41 49.49 8.72
CA ILE A 238 -10.71 50.91 8.89
C ILE A 238 -10.56 51.67 7.56
N GLU A 239 -9.51 51.38 6.80
CA GLU A 239 -9.30 52.00 5.48
C GLU A 239 -10.42 51.63 4.49
N LYS A 240 -10.78 50.34 4.44
CA LYS A 240 -11.89 49.86 3.60
C LYS A 240 -13.23 50.45 4.02
N GLN A 241 -13.47 50.57 5.32
CA GLN A 241 -14.69 51.17 5.85
C GLN A 241 -14.75 52.67 5.52
N SER A 242 -13.65 53.41 5.67
CA SER A 242 -13.57 54.81 5.25
C SER A 242 -13.84 55.02 3.77
N LEU A 243 -13.31 54.13 2.90
CA LEU A 243 -13.61 54.15 1.47
C LEU A 243 -15.08 53.83 1.18
N PHE A 244 -15.66 52.87 1.89
CA PHE A 244 -17.06 52.52 1.77
C PHE A 244 -17.98 53.68 2.18
N ASP A 245 -17.70 54.32 3.31
CA ASP A 245 -18.46 55.48 3.81
C ASP A 245 -18.42 56.64 2.82
N LYS A 246 -17.23 56.95 2.25
CA LYS A 246 -17.10 57.96 1.18
C LYS A 246 -17.93 57.61 -0.05
N ASN A 247 -17.96 56.34 -0.45
CA ASN A 247 -18.75 55.89 -1.59
C ASN A 247 -20.25 56.01 -1.32
N ILE A 248 -20.71 55.64 -0.12
CA ILE A 248 -22.11 55.79 0.30
C ILE A 248 -22.51 57.25 0.34
N GLU A 249 -21.66 58.13 0.88
CA GLU A 249 -21.92 59.57 0.93
C GLU A 249 -22.03 60.15 -0.49
N ALA A 250 -21.13 59.78 -1.40
CA ALA A 250 -21.17 60.18 -2.80
C ALA A 250 -22.48 59.72 -3.49
N ILE A 251 -22.88 58.46 -3.26
CA ILE A 251 -24.15 57.91 -3.79
C ILE A 251 -25.36 58.66 -3.21
N ASN A 252 -25.35 58.99 -1.92
CA ASN A 252 -26.46 59.69 -1.26
C ASN A 252 -26.59 61.14 -1.79
N ILE A 253 -25.47 61.82 -2.02
CA ILE A 253 -25.44 63.15 -2.67
C ILE A 253 -26.02 63.05 -4.09
N ASP A 254 -25.58 62.07 -4.90
CA ASP A 254 -26.09 61.87 -6.26
C ASP A 254 -27.59 61.52 -6.26
N ALA A 255 -28.03 60.66 -5.35
CA ALA A 255 -29.44 60.27 -5.20
C ALA A 255 -30.34 61.46 -4.82
N LYS A 256 -29.90 62.32 -3.89
CA LYS A 256 -30.63 63.55 -3.53
C LYS A 256 -30.75 64.49 -4.71
N LYS A 257 -29.65 64.69 -5.46
CA LYS A 257 -29.67 65.52 -6.67
C LYS A 257 -30.66 65.00 -7.70
N ARG A 258 -30.62 63.69 -8.00
CA ARG A 258 -31.57 63.06 -8.93
C ARG A 258 -33.02 63.17 -8.45
N HIS A 259 -33.26 63.05 -7.14
CA HIS A 259 -34.59 63.21 -6.57
C HIS A 259 -35.13 64.63 -6.76
N GLU A 260 -34.30 65.66 -6.52
CA GLU A 260 -34.67 67.06 -6.78
C GLU A 260 -34.97 67.30 -8.27
N ASP A 261 -34.17 66.72 -9.17
CA ASP A 261 -34.40 66.80 -10.61
C ASP A 261 -35.73 66.15 -11.01
N ILE A 262 -36.09 65.00 -10.42
CA ILE A 262 -37.37 64.33 -10.63
C ILE A 262 -38.55 65.19 -10.14
N ILE A 263 -38.44 65.84 -8.97
CA ILE A 263 -39.49 66.74 -8.44
C ILE A 263 -39.69 67.93 -9.38
N LYS A 264 -38.61 68.55 -9.87
CA LYS A 264 -38.68 69.65 -10.83
C LYS A 264 -39.36 69.20 -12.13
N LEU A 265 -39.03 68.01 -12.63
CA LEU A 265 -39.65 67.44 -13.82
C LEU A 265 -41.15 67.16 -13.61
N HIS A 266 -41.52 66.58 -12.47
CA HIS A 266 -42.91 66.28 -12.13
C HIS A 266 -43.79 67.55 -12.05
N ASN A 267 -43.29 68.61 -11.42
CA ASN A 267 -44.02 69.88 -11.34
C ASN A 267 -44.17 70.59 -12.69
N LEU A 268 -43.19 70.44 -13.59
CA LEU A 268 -43.27 70.95 -14.97
C LEU A 268 -44.28 70.15 -15.82
N VAL A 269 -44.30 68.82 -15.69
CA VAL A 269 -45.12 67.94 -16.53
C VAL A 269 -46.59 67.91 -16.09
N ALA A 270 -46.89 68.04 -14.79
CA ALA A 270 -48.27 67.98 -14.30
C ALA A 270 -49.15 69.17 -14.75
N HIS A 271 -48.56 70.35 -14.96
CA HIS A 271 -49.29 71.55 -15.41
C HIS A 271 -49.51 71.58 -16.95
N ASP A 272 -48.51 71.16 -17.73
CA ASP A 272 -48.57 71.18 -19.21
C ASP A 272 -49.27 69.95 -19.83
N SER A 273 -49.33 68.80 -19.14
CA SER A 273 -49.84 67.56 -19.73
C SER A 273 -51.36 67.52 -19.91
N VAL A 274 -52.15 67.99 -18.93
CA VAL A 274 -53.62 67.93 -18.99
C VAL A 274 -54.22 69.01 -19.90
N THR A 275 -53.63 70.21 -19.93
CA THR A 275 -54.08 71.32 -20.79
C THR A 275 -53.52 71.21 -22.22
N GLY A 276 -52.28 70.73 -22.39
CA GLY A 276 -51.67 70.50 -23.71
C GLY A 276 -52.39 69.42 -24.54
N GLY A 277 -52.90 68.36 -23.89
CA GLY A 277 -53.64 67.29 -24.56
C GLY A 277 -54.88 67.80 -25.31
N TYR A 278 -55.76 68.54 -24.62
CA TYR A 278 -57.01 69.08 -25.18
C TYR A 278 -56.78 70.16 -26.23
N LYS A 279 -55.72 70.97 -26.09
CA LYS A 279 -55.31 71.91 -27.14
C LYS A 279 -54.89 71.16 -28.41
N SER A 280 -54.06 70.12 -28.29
CA SER A 280 -53.64 69.33 -29.46
C SER A 280 -54.82 68.60 -30.13
N ILE A 281 -55.79 68.13 -29.34
CA ILE A 281 -57.02 67.51 -29.88
C ILE A 281 -57.83 68.57 -30.64
N ALA A 282 -58.05 69.75 -30.06
CA ALA A 282 -58.75 70.84 -30.74
C ALA A 282 -58.09 71.24 -32.06
N ASP A 283 -56.76 71.43 -32.07
CA ASP A 283 -56.03 71.82 -33.28
C ASP A 283 -56.11 70.73 -34.37
N ARG A 284 -55.98 69.44 -34.00
CA ARG A 284 -56.17 68.33 -34.96
C ARG A 284 -57.59 68.26 -35.53
N GLU A 285 -58.61 68.43 -34.69
CA GLU A 285 -60.01 68.43 -35.12
C GLU A 285 -60.32 69.63 -36.04
N TYR A 286 -59.71 70.80 -35.80
CA TYR A 286 -59.80 71.96 -36.70
C TYR A 286 -59.21 71.65 -38.08
N ASP A 287 -58.00 71.08 -38.13
CA ASP A 287 -57.33 70.75 -39.38
C ASP A 287 -58.10 69.68 -40.17
N ALA A 288 -58.61 68.65 -39.48
CA ALA A 288 -59.48 67.63 -40.07
C ALA A 288 -60.76 68.27 -40.66
N ALA A 289 -61.41 69.17 -39.91
CA ALA A 289 -62.59 69.87 -40.40
C ALA A 289 -62.30 70.72 -41.65
N GLN A 290 -61.14 71.39 -41.69
CA GLN A 290 -60.70 72.17 -42.84
C GLN A 290 -60.42 71.31 -44.06
N LEU A 291 -59.81 70.14 -43.87
CA LEU A 291 -59.53 69.19 -44.95
C LEU A 291 -60.82 68.66 -45.57
N TRP A 292 -61.79 68.23 -44.75
CA TRP A 292 -63.11 67.81 -45.23
C TRP A 292 -63.89 68.95 -45.91
N ARG A 293 -63.77 70.19 -45.41
CA ARG A 293 -64.38 71.37 -46.04
C ARG A 293 -63.79 71.65 -47.42
N LYS A 294 -62.46 71.61 -47.55
CA LYS A 294 -61.77 71.77 -48.83
C LYS A 294 -62.17 70.64 -49.80
N GLY A 295 -62.28 69.40 -49.32
CA GLY A 295 -62.78 68.27 -50.10
C GLY A 295 -64.20 68.47 -50.65
N ALA A 296 -65.12 68.95 -49.80
CA ALA A 296 -66.49 69.26 -50.22
C ALA A 296 -66.53 70.38 -51.28
N ILE A 297 -65.78 71.46 -51.08
CA ILE A 297 -65.69 72.59 -52.03
C ILE A 297 -65.09 72.10 -53.37
N ALA A 298 -64.03 71.29 -53.32
CA ALA A 298 -63.42 70.72 -54.52
C ALA A 298 -64.39 69.84 -55.31
N CYS A 299 -65.21 69.02 -54.63
CA CYS A 299 -66.26 68.23 -55.29
C CYS A 299 -67.30 69.13 -55.97
N ILE A 300 -67.76 70.20 -55.31
CA ILE A 300 -68.71 71.15 -55.89
C ILE A 300 -68.11 71.85 -57.12
N ILE A 301 -66.87 72.34 -57.03
CA ILE A 301 -66.18 72.96 -58.18
C ILE A 301 -66.02 71.94 -59.32
N ALA A 302 -65.65 70.69 -59.02
CA ALA A 302 -65.57 69.63 -60.01
C ALA A 302 -66.92 69.36 -60.67
N THR A 303 -68.04 69.36 -59.93
CA THR A 303 -69.37 69.22 -60.54
C THR A 303 -69.71 70.38 -61.48
N ILE A 304 -69.38 71.62 -61.11
CA ILE A 304 -69.65 72.80 -61.94
C ILE A 304 -68.79 72.76 -63.21
N LEU A 305 -67.49 72.49 -63.09
CA LEU A 305 -66.58 72.36 -64.22
C LEU A 305 -67.00 71.21 -65.14
N TRP A 306 -67.40 70.07 -64.57
CA TRP A 306 -67.93 68.94 -65.34
C TRP A 306 -69.21 69.31 -66.10
N LEU A 307 -70.16 70.02 -65.47
CA LEU A 307 -71.37 70.48 -66.13
C LEU A 307 -71.08 71.50 -67.25
N LEU A 308 -70.14 72.41 -67.05
CA LEU A 308 -69.72 73.37 -68.08
C LEU A 308 -68.99 72.68 -69.23
N ALA A 309 -68.07 71.75 -68.94
CA ALA A 309 -67.39 70.96 -69.97
C ALA A 309 -68.39 70.07 -70.73
N SER A 310 -69.35 69.47 -70.01
CA SER A 310 -70.48 68.76 -70.60
C SER A 310 -71.28 69.66 -71.55
N LEU A 311 -71.41 70.95 -71.25
CA LEU A 311 -72.17 71.89 -72.08
C LEU A 311 -71.36 72.35 -73.30
N PHE A 312 -70.09 72.71 -73.15
CA PHE A 312 -69.28 73.31 -74.22
C PHE A 312 -68.61 72.27 -75.13
N TRP A 313 -68.05 71.21 -74.57
CA TRP A 313 -67.37 70.16 -75.35
C TRP A 313 -68.34 69.18 -75.98
N PHE A 314 -69.53 69.02 -75.39
CA PHE A 314 -70.55 68.10 -75.85
C PHE A 314 -71.85 68.79 -76.28
N THR A 315 -71.75 70.03 -76.78
CA THR A 315 -72.78 70.55 -77.69
C THR A 315 -72.65 69.95 -79.09
N PRO A 316 -73.78 69.74 -79.78
CA PRO A 316 -74.06 68.50 -80.47
C PRO A 316 -73.78 68.62 -81.97
N VAL A 317 -72.99 67.71 -82.54
CA VAL A 317 -73.16 67.40 -83.96
C VAL A 317 -74.25 66.33 -84.02
N LEU A 318 -75.39 66.78 -84.54
CA LEU A 318 -76.58 66.03 -84.90
C LEU A 318 -76.25 64.58 -85.39
N TYR A 319 -77.05 63.61 -84.91
CA TYR A 319 -77.20 62.20 -85.32
C TYR A 319 -76.32 61.12 -84.66
N PRO A 320 -76.85 59.93 -84.23
CA PRO A 320 -78.24 59.49 -84.00
C PRO A 320 -78.64 59.33 -82.50
N GLU A 321 -79.95 59.33 -82.19
CA GLU A 321 -80.58 59.37 -80.84
C GLU A 321 -80.03 58.42 -79.76
N LYS A 322 -79.49 57.25 -80.15
CA LYS A 322 -79.08 56.21 -79.19
C LYS A 322 -77.89 56.61 -78.32
N LEU A 323 -77.04 57.53 -78.76
CA LEU A 323 -75.86 57.97 -77.99
C LEU A 323 -76.20 59.05 -76.96
N PHE A 324 -77.28 59.82 -77.15
CA PHE A 324 -77.68 60.92 -76.28
C PHE A 324 -78.07 60.44 -74.87
N TRP A 325 -78.97 59.46 -74.78
CA TRP A 325 -79.44 58.94 -73.49
C TRP A 325 -78.33 58.27 -72.67
N MET A 326 -77.38 57.61 -73.33
CA MET A 326 -76.21 57.02 -72.66
C MET A 326 -75.26 58.10 -72.10
N GLN A 327 -75.15 59.24 -72.78
CA GLN A 327 -74.33 60.36 -72.33
C GLN A 327 -74.97 61.12 -71.16
N VAL A 328 -76.29 61.31 -71.19
CA VAL A 328 -77.07 61.88 -70.07
C VAL A 328 -77.02 60.96 -68.85
N ALA A 329 -77.20 59.64 -69.01
CA ALA A 329 -77.13 58.71 -67.90
C ALA A 329 -75.76 58.73 -67.20
N LYS A 330 -74.66 58.82 -67.96
CA LYS A 330 -73.30 58.96 -67.41
C LYS A 330 -73.10 60.29 -66.68
N SER A 331 -73.58 61.40 -67.24
CA SER A 331 -73.42 62.72 -66.61
C SER A 331 -74.23 62.85 -65.32
N VAL A 332 -75.48 62.36 -65.30
CA VAL A 332 -76.32 62.33 -64.10
C VAL A 332 -75.76 61.40 -63.03
N SER A 333 -75.25 60.22 -63.39
CA SER A 333 -74.63 59.31 -62.42
C SER A 333 -73.37 59.91 -61.78
N LEU A 334 -72.54 60.61 -62.56
CA LEU A 334 -71.30 61.21 -62.04
C LEU A 334 -71.59 62.44 -61.16
N THR A 335 -72.56 63.28 -61.53
CA THR A 335 -72.96 64.42 -60.69
C THR A 335 -73.63 63.97 -59.40
N ALA A 336 -74.47 62.93 -59.44
CA ALA A 336 -75.09 62.35 -58.24
C ALA A 336 -74.03 61.80 -57.26
N LEU A 337 -73.00 61.12 -57.78
CA LEU A 337 -71.90 60.60 -56.96
C LEU A 337 -71.10 61.75 -56.30
N LEU A 338 -70.68 62.74 -57.09
CA LEU A 338 -69.89 63.87 -56.61
C LEU A 338 -70.66 64.73 -55.59
N LEU A 339 -71.95 64.96 -55.80
CA LEU A 339 -72.80 65.67 -54.84
C LEU A 339 -72.98 64.87 -53.55
N SER A 340 -73.15 63.55 -53.63
CA SER A 340 -73.26 62.68 -52.45
C SER A 340 -71.97 62.74 -51.62
N PHE A 341 -70.80 62.70 -52.26
CA PHE A 341 -69.52 62.90 -51.60
C PHE A 341 -69.37 64.30 -51.00
N ALA A 342 -69.80 65.35 -51.70
CA ALA A 342 -69.74 66.71 -51.17
C ALA A 342 -70.59 66.90 -49.91
N VAL A 343 -71.81 66.32 -49.88
CA VAL A 343 -72.69 66.34 -48.71
C VAL A 343 -72.06 65.57 -47.55
N TYR A 344 -71.54 64.37 -47.80
CA TYR A 344 -70.87 63.58 -46.77
C TYR A 344 -69.65 64.30 -46.18
N ALA A 345 -68.79 64.85 -47.03
CA ALA A 345 -67.62 65.61 -46.61
C ALA A 345 -67.99 66.88 -45.81
N SER A 346 -69.05 67.60 -46.20
CA SER A 346 -69.54 68.77 -45.46
C SER A 346 -70.03 68.41 -44.06
N LYS A 347 -70.72 67.28 -43.94
CA LYS A 347 -71.20 66.77 -42.66
C LYS A 347 -70.05 66.32 -41.75
N GLN A 348 -69.07 65.58 -42.28
CA GLN A 348 -67.88 65.20 -41.54
C GLN A 348 -67.09 66.43 -41.07
N SER A 349 -66.94 67.45 -41.91
CA SER A 349 -66.37 68.73 -41.52
C SER A 349 -67.09 69.38 -40.33
N THR A 350 -68.42 69.27 -40.30
CA THR A 350 -69.26 69.81 -39.21
C THR A 350 -69.06 69.06 -37.90
N LEU A 351 -68.95 67.73 -37.95
CA LEU A 351 -68.71 66.90 -36.78
C LEU A 351 -67.35 67.23 -36.13
N HIS A 352 -66.28 67.28 -36.93
CA HIS A 352 -64.96 67.68 -36.46
C HIS A 352 -64.95 69.10 -35.87
N ARG A 353 -65.71 70.05 -36.45
CA ARG A 353 -65.89 71.40 -35.88
C ARG A 353 -66.59 71.43 -34.52
N ILE A 354 -67.55 70.53 -34.30
CA ILE A 354 -68.23 70.42 -33.01
C ILE A 354 -67.26 69.89 -31.95
N ASN A 355 -66.48 68.87 -32.30
CA ASN A 355 -65.47 68.30 -31.43
C ASN A 355 -64.34 69.29 -31.12
N GLU A 356 -63.85 70.01 -32.15
CA GLU A 356 -62.89 71.13 -31.99
C GLU A 356 -63.40 72.13 -30.94
N ARG A 357 -64.64 72.62 -31.09
CA ARG A 357 -65.20 73.61 -30.17
C ARG A 357 -65.30 73.07 -28.75
N LYS A 358 -65.76 71.82 -28.57
CA LYS A 358 -65.82 71.18 -27.25
C LYS A 358 -64.44 71.14 -26.60
N SER A 359 -63.44 70.60 -27.30
CA SER A 359 -62.07 70.47 -26.78
C SER A 359 -61.41 71.83 -26.54
N ARG A 360 -61.65 72.82 -27.41
CA ARG A 360 -61.10 74.18 -27.28
C ARG A 360 -61.75 74.96 -26.14
N THR A 361 -63.06 74.82 -25.97
CA THR A 361 -63.79 75.42 -24.85
C THR A 361 -63.33 74.80 -23.53
N PHE A 362 -63.15 73.49 -23.48
CA PHE A 362 -62.59 72.82 -22.30
C PHE A 362 -61.17 73.33 -21.99
N PHE A 363 -60.30 73.38 -22.99
CA PHE A 363 -58.95 73.92 -22.85
C PHE A 363 -58.94 75.34 -22.27
N LEU A 364 -59.75 76.25 -22.83
CA LEU A 364 -59.85 77.62 -22.36
C LEU A 364 -60.44 77.72 -20.95
N GLN A 365 -61.44 76.89 -20.62
CA GLN A 365 -62.03 76.87 -19.29
C GLN A 365 -61.02 76.43 -18.23
N VAL A 366 -60.28 75.34 -18.48
CA VAL A 366 -59.25 74.86 -17.55
C VAL A 366 -58.10 75.85 -17.45
N GLN A 367 -57.64 76.41 -18.57
CA GLN A 367 -56.54 77.39 -18.58
C GLN A 367 -56.91 78.70 -17.88
N ALA A 368 -58.14 79.19 -18.05
CA ALA A 368 -58.58 80.43 -17.44
C ALA A 368 -59.01 80.27 -15.98
N PHE A 369 -59.28 79.03 -15.51
CA PHE A 369 -59.82 78.77 -14.19
C PHE A 369 -58.96 79.30 -13.05
N ASP A 370 -57.67 78.98 -13.03
CA ASP A 370 -56.75 79.41 -11.97
C ASP A 370 -56.61 80.94 -11.90
N PRO A 371 -56.44 81.69 -13.01
CA PRO A 371 -56.51 83.15 -13.01
C PRO A 371 -57.81 83.74 -12.45
N PHE A 372 -58.97 83.12 -12.71
CA PHE A 372 -60.27 83.62 -12.25
C PHE A 372 -60.48 83.49 -10.74
N ILE A 373 -59.86 82.50 -10.10
CA ILE A 373 -60.01 82.26 -8.65
C ILE A 373 -58.85 82.82 -7.83
N ALA A 374 -57.82 83.40 -8.47
CA ALA A 374 -56.58 83.83 -7.82
C ALA A 374 -56.80 84.81 -6.65
N ASN A 375 -57.78 85.71 -6.76
CA ASN A 375 -58.09 86.75 -5.77
C ASN A 375 -59.12 86.35 -4.70
N LEU A 376 -59.58 85.10 -4.69
CA LEU A 376 -60.54 84.60 -3.69
C LEU A 376 -59.83 84.12 -2.40
N PRO A 377 -60.53 84.01 -1.26
CA PRO A 377 -60.00 83.33 -0.08
C PRO A 377 -59.69 81.85 -0.36
N GLU A 378 -58.65 81.28 0.28
CA GLU A 378 -58.18 79.91 0.01
C GLU A 378 -59.26 78.83 0.21
N GLU A 379 -60.15 79.01 1.18
CA GLU A 379 -61.27 78.08 1.40
C GLU A 379 -62.22 78.06 0.20
N ALA A 380 -62.55 79.22 -0.37
CA ALA A 380 -63.39 79.34 -1.56
C ALA A 380 -62.70 78.77 -2.81
N LYS A 381 -61.38 78.95 -2.95
CA LYS A 381 -60.60 78.34 -4.05
C LYS A 381 -60.68 76.82 -4.00
N ARG A 382 -60.56 76.23 -2.80
CA ARG A 382 -60.58 74.76 -2.64
C ARG A 382 -61.95 74.19 -3.00
N THR A 383 -63.04 74.79 -2.53
CA THR A 383 -64.40 74.38 -2.86
C THR A 383 -64.67 74.45 -4.37
N LEU A 384 -64.26 75.55 -5.03
CA LEU A 384 -64.44 75.70 -6.47
C LEU A 384 -63.60 74.67 -7.27
N LYS A 385 -62.39 74.34 -6.82
CA LYS A 385 -61.56 73.28 -7.41
C LYS A 385 -62.20 71.90 -7.28
N GLU A 386 -62.81 71.61 -6.14
CA GLU A 386 -63.55 70.35 -5.92
C GLU A 386 -64.78 70.25 -6.83
N GLU A 387 -65.56 71.33 -6.95
CA GLU A 387 -66.72 71.37 -7.86
C GLU A 387 -66.31 71.21 -9.33
N LEU A 388 -65.24 71.90 -9.76
CA LEU A 388 -64.71 71.76 -11.11
C LEU A 388 -64.24 70.32 -11.38
N SER A 389 -63.52 69.72 -10.44
CA SER A 389 -63.04 68.33 -10.57
C SER A 389 -64.21 67.34 -10.71
N LYS A 390 -65.26 67.47 -9.87
CA LYS A 390 -66.48 66.66 -9.98
C LYS A 390 -67.17 66.84 -11.32
N ARG A 391 -67.22 68.06 -11.85
CA ARG A 391 -67.83 68.34 -13.15
C ARG A 391 -67.03 67.76 -14.33
N ILE A 392 -65.70 67.83 -14.27
CA ILE A 392 -64.81 67.37 -15.35
C ILE A 392 -64.77 65.85 -15.42
N PHE A 393 -64.69 65.17 -14.27
CA PHE A 393 -64.50 63.71 -14.21
C PHE A 393 -65.76 62.91 -13.87
N GLY A 394 -66.88 63.57 -13.54
CA GLY A 394 -68.13 62.94 -13.11
C GLY A 394 -69.31 63.06 -14.08
N ALA A 395 -69.12 63.57 -15.29
CA ALA A 395 -70.18 63.65 -16.30
C ALA A 395 -70.14 62.45 -17.24
N ASP A 396 -71.17 61.59 -17.20
CA ASP A 396 -71.40 60.51 -18.17
C ASP A 396 -71.80 61.08 -19.54
N ASP A 397 -70.89 61.02 -20.52
CA ASP A 397 -70.99 61.61 -21.86
C ASP A 397 -71.91 60.82 -22.84
N HIS A 398 -72.97 60.17 -22.34
CA HIS A 398 -73.82 59.28 -23.15
C HIS A 398 -75.09 59.93 -23.71
N SER A 399 -75.43 61.17 -23.33
CA SER A 399 -76.70 61.80 -23.72
C SER A 399 -76.61 62.81 -24.88
N GLN A 400 -75.43 63.34 -25.19
CA GLN A 400 -75.26 64.34 -26.25
C GLN A 400 -74.80 63.75 -27.59
N ASP A 401 -74.08 62.63 -27.59
CA ASP A 401 -73.61 61.97 -28.81
C ASP A 401 -74.77 61.35 -29.63
N SER A 402 -75.82 60.85 -28.95
CA SER A 402 -77.03 60.34 -29.62
C SER A 402 -77.78 61.43 -30.40
N ASN A 403 -77.92 62.63 -29.83
CA ASN A 403 -78.55 63.79 -30.49
C ASN A 403 -77.74 64.33 -31.67
N LEU A 404 -76.41 64.19 -31.64
CA LEU A 404 -75.50 64.59 -32.71
C LEU A 404 -75.52 63.59 -33.87
N MET A 405 -75.63 62.29 -33.56
CA MET A 405 -75.83 61.20 -34.52
C MET A 405 -77.22 61.26 -35.19
N GLU A 406 -78.27 61.61 -34.46
CA GLU A 406 -79.65 61.73 -34.99
C GLU A 406 -79.78 62.90 -35.98
N LYS A 407 -79.19 64.06 -35.70
CA LYS A 407 -79.13 65.18 -36.68
C LYS A 407 -78.27 64.86 -37.91
N ALA A 408 -77.45 63.82 -37.80
CA ALA A 408 -76.60 63.31 -38.84
C ALA A 408 -77.32 62.29 -39.74
N GLU A 409 -78.43 61.67 -39.33
CA GLU A 409 -79.11 60.67 -40.14
C GLU A 409 -79.75 61.22 -41.42
N PHE A 410 -79.71 60.40 -42.47
CA PHE A 410 -79.82 60.78 -43.87
C PHE A 410 -81.28 60.94 -44.34
N LYS A 411 -82.01 61.98 -43.89
CA LYS A 411 -83.36 62.28 -44.44
C LYS A 411 -83.38 62.94 -45.83
N GLY A 412 -82.22 63.27 -46.39
CA GLY A 412 -82.09 64.02 -47.65
C GLY A 412 -82.07 63.19 -48.94
N ILE A 413 -81.54 61.96 -48.92
CA ILE A 413 -81.48 61.08 -50.09
C ILE A 413 -82.89 60.60 -50.48
N GLU A 414 -83.76 60.35 -49.51
CA GLU A 414 -85.15 59.94 -49.80
C GLU A 414 -85.90 61.02 -50.59
N ARG A 415 -85.73 62.30 -50.23
CA ARG A 415 -86.30 63.42 -51.01
C ARG A 415 -85.62 63.62 -52.37
N GLY A 416 -84.32 63.36 -52.47
CA GLY A 416 -83.58 63.44 -53.73
C GLY A 416 -83.96 62.35 -54.73
N ILE A 417 -84.20 61.13 -54.24
CA ILE A 417 -84.72 60.00 -55.03
C ILE A 417 -86.18 60.27 -55.45
N ASP A 418 -87.01 60.81 -54.56
CA ASP A 418 -88.39 61.20 -54.90
C ASP A 418 -88.45 62.29 -55.98
N LEU A 419 -87.56 63.30 -55.92
CA LEU A 419 -87.47 64.34 -56.95
C LEU A 419 -86.99 63.80 -58.30
N LEU A 420 -86.05 62.87 -58.32
CA LEU A 420 -85.63 62.16 -59.55
C LEU A 420 -86.77 61.27 -60.10
N GLY A 421 -87.55 60.63 -59.23
CA GLY A 421 -88.75 59.86 -59.61
C GLY A 421 -89.86 60.73 -60.21
N GLN A 422 -90.04 61.95 -59.71
CA GLN A 422 -90.99 62.92 -60.28
C GLN A 422 -90.51 63.47 -61.64
N LEU A 423 -89.21 63.74 -61.80
CA LEU A 423 -88.62 64.14 -63.08
C LEU A 423 -88.79 63.06 -64.16
N HIS A 424 -88.65 61.78 -63.83
CA HIS A 424 -88.89 60.69 -64.79
C HIS A 424 -90.35 60.66 -65.29
N LYS A 425 -91.33 60.93 -64.42
CA LYS A 425 -92.75 61.01 -64.80
C LYS A 425 -93.09 62.19 -65.72
N ILE A 426 -92.33 63.29 -65.65
CA ILE A 426 -92.55 64.49 -66.47
C ILE A 426 -91.92 64.32 -67.86
N VAL A 427 -90.77 63.67 -67.96
CA VAL A 427 -90.09 63.42 -69.25
C VAL A 427 -90.74 62.28 -70.05
N GLY A 428 -91.47 61.36 -69.42
CA GLY A 428 -92.17 60.25 -70.07
C GLY A 428 -93.56 60.55 -70.66
N LYS A 429 -93.96 61.82 -70.79
CA LYS A 429 -95.28 62.24 -71.33
C LYS A 429 -95.21 63.29 -72.45
N GLY A 430 -94.06 63.44 -73.10
CA GLY A 430 -93.88 64.20 -74.34
C GLY A 430 -93.64 63.26 -75.52
#